data_AF-A0A6G0NQV7-F1
#
_entry.id   AF-A0A6G0NQV7-F1
#
_cell.length_a   1.000
_cell.length_b   1.000
_cell.length_c   1.000
_cell.angle_alpha   90.00
_cell.angle_beta   90.00
_cell.angle_gamma   90.00
#
_symmetry.space_group_name_H-M   'P 1'
#
loop_
_entity.id
_entity.type
_entity.pdbx_description
1 polymer ?
#
loop_
_entity_poly.entity_id
_entity_poly.type
_entity_poly.pdbx_seq_one_letter_code
_entity_poly.pdbx_strand_id
1 'polypeptide(L)'
;MSSRPKSAEPKSAREERLSAQSWESLKASGNPIYETAREFADVFPGKIPAELPADRGVRHEIDLAPGSKYYVTRQWPLPRDQVKAIDDFFEGRRQAGHVRESISPHSSPTFCVKKATGGWRIIHTFNKLNDATIPAQTPIPARTWYLTPCRAASSTAPST
;
A
#
# COMPACT_ATOMS: atom_id res chain seq x y z
N MET A 1 13.91 -28.01 9.38
CA MET A 1 13.18 -26.79 8.97
C MET A 1 13.72 -26.37 7.60
N SER A 2 12.97 -26.63 6.53
CA SER A 2 13.38 -26.25 5.18
C SER A 2 13.16 -24.76 5.00
N SER A 3 14.24 -23.98 5.04
CA SER A 3 14.22 -22.54 4.77
C SER A 3 13.86 -22.34 3.30
N ARG A 4 12.62 -21.92 3.04
CA ARG A 4 12.17 -21.50 1.71
C ARG A 4 13.14 -20.43 1.18
N PRO A 5 13.85 -20.66 0.06
CA PRO A 5 14.72 -19.63 -0.49
C PRO A 5 13.84 -18.45 -0.91
N LYS A 6 14.02 -17.29 -0.30
CA LYS A 6 13.46 -16.03 -0.78
C LYS A 6 14.35 -15.52 -1.91
N SER A 7 14.29 -16.15 -3.08
CA SER A 7 14.83 -15.52 -4.29
C SER A 7 13.90 -14.36 -4.65
N ALA A 8 14.42 -13.13 -4.55
CA ALA A 8 13.74 -11.98 -5.11
C ALA A 8 13.77 -12.11 -6.64
N GLU A 9 12.62 -11.98 -7.31
CA GLU A 9 12.58 -11.96 -8.77
C GLU A 9 13.54 -10.89 -9.32
N PRO A 10 14.32 -11.20 -10.37
CA PRO A 10 15.20 -10.22 -11.01
C PRO A 10 14.38 -9.07 -11.60
N LYS A 11 14.97 -7.87 -11.62
CA LYS A 11 14.30 -6.62 -12.04
C LYS A 11 13.62 -6.73 -13.40
N SER A 12 14.30 -7.30 -14.39
CA SER A 12 13.77 -7.45 -15.76
C SER A 12 12.51 -8.30 -15.78
N ALA A 13 12.51 -9.45 -15.08
CA ALA A 13 11.37 -10.35 -15.03
C ALA A 13 10.12 -9.70 -14.42
N ARG A 14 10.28 -8.78 -13.46
CA ARG A 14 9.16 -8.06 -12.85
C ARG A 14 8.62 -6.94 -13.72
N GLU A 15 9.49 -6.19 -14.39
CA GLU A 15 9.10 -5.16 -15.35
C GLU A 15 8.43 -5.78 -16.58
N GLU A 16 8.97 -6.90 -17.08
CA GLU A 16 8.37 -7.71 -18.13
C GLU A 16 6.99 -8.24 -17.72
N ARG A 17 6.83 -8.76 -16.49
CA ARG A 17 5.50 -9.16 -15.98
C ARG A 17 4.52 -8.01 -15.90
N LEU A 18 4.97 -6.82 -15.51
CA LEU A 18 4.10 -5.64 -15.46
C LEU A 18 3.70 -5.19 -16.88
N SER A 19 4.65 -5.20 -17.81
CA SER A 19 4.45 -4.88 -19.22
C SER A 19 3.49 -5.86 -19.90
N ALA A 20 3.63 -7.16 -19.61
CA ALA A 20 2.72 -8.21 -20.08
C ALA A 20 1.30 -8.09 -19.52
N GLN A 21 1.09 -7.30 -18.46
CA GLN A 21 -0.23 -6.97 -17.89
C GLN A 21 -0.75 -5.60 -18.36
N SER A 22 -0.18 -5.06 -19.43
CA SER A 22 -0.64 -3.79 -20.02
C SER A 22 -2.00 -3.92 -20.70
N TRP A 23 -2.67 -2.78 -20.88
CA TRP A 23 -3.90 -2.66 -21.68
C TRP A 23 -3.71 -3.16 -23.11
N GLU A 24 -2.53 -2.94 -23.70
CA GLU A 24 -2.20 -3.37 -25.05
C GLU A 24 -2.06 -4.89 -25.11
N SER A 25 -1.37 -5.50 -24.13
CA SER A 25 -1.28 -6.96 -24.01
C SER A 25 -2.66 -7.59 -23.81
N LEU A 26 -3.51 -6.99 -22.98
CA LEU A 26 -4.87 -7.46 -22.74
C LEU A 26 -5.71 -7.44 -24.03
N LYS A 27 -5.65 -6.33 -24.79
CA LYS A 27 -6.31 -6.21 -26.09
C LYS A 27 -5.80 -7.24 -27.10
N ALA A 28 -4.47 -7.36 -27.23
CA ALA A 28 -3.82 -8.23 -28.20
C ALA A 28 -4.10 -9.72 -27.93
N SER A 29 -4.31 -10.09 -26.67
CA SER A 29 -4.65 -11.46 -26.28
C SER A 29 -6.07 -11.90 -26.67
N GLY A 30 -6.93 -10.98 -27.12
CA GLY A 30 -8.34 -11.27 -27.42
C GLY A 30 -9.15 -11.62 -26.18
N ASN A 31 -8.71 -11.19 -24.99
CA ASN A 31 -9.38 -11.51 -23.74
C ASN A 31 -10.77 -10.85 -23.70
N PRO A 32 -11.86 -11.60 -23.45
CA PRO A 32 -13.23 -11.07 -23.41
C PRO A 32 -13.43 -9.98 -22.35
N ILE A 33 -12.54 -9.91 -21.35
CA ILE A 33 -12.58 -8.89 -20.29
C ILE A 33 -12.13 -7.51 -20.79
N TYR A 34 -11.44 -7.41 -21.93
CA TYR A 34 -10.88 -6.14 -22.41
C TYR A 34 -11.93 -5.03 -22.55
N GLU A 35 -13.08 -5.32 -23.16
CA GLU A 35 -14.14 -4.33 -23.35
C GLU A 35 -14.71 -3.85 -22.01
N THR A 36 -14.98 -4.76 -21.08
CA THR A 36 -15.44 -4.41 -19.73
C THR A 36 -14.38 -3.64 -18.95
N ALA A 37 -13.11 -4.04 -19.01
CA ALA A 37 -12.05 -3.31 -18.33
C ALA A 37 -11.96 -1.88 -18.88
N ARG A 38 -12.05 -1.72 -20.20
CA ARG A 38 -12.00 -0.42 -20.86
C ARG A 38 -13.15 0.50 -20.44
N GLU A 39 -14.34 -0.05 -20.20
CA GLU A 39 -15.48 0.69 -19.66
C GLU A 39 -15.16 1.32 -18.29
N PHE A 40 -14.40 0.62 -17.45
CA PHE A 40 -13.96 1.08 -16.12
C PHE A 40 -12.50 1.55 -16.09
N ALA A 41 -12.01 2.14 -17.19
CA ALA A 41 -10.62 2.59 -17.28
C ALA A 41 -10.25 3.65 -16.22
N ASP A 42 -11.22 4.41 -15.74
CA ASP A 42 -11.09 5.38 -14.64
C ASP A 42 -10.80 4.71 -13.28
N VAL A 43 -11.30 3.49 -13.06
CA VAL A 43 -11.06 2.70 -11.84
C VAL A 43 -9.67 2.08 -11.82
N PHE A 44 -9.07 1.82 -12.99
CA PHE A 44 -7.77 1.15 -13.15
C PHE A 44 -6.71 2.04 -13.80
N PRO A 45 -6.35 3.19 -13.18
CA PRO A 45 -5.34 4.08 -13.76
C PRO A 45 -3.95 3.43 -13.68
N GLY A 46 -3.14 3.60 -14.72
CA GLY A 46 -1.78 3.04 -14.78
C GLY A 46 -0.83 3.64 -13.71
N LYS A 47 -1.16 4.81 -13.17
CA LYS A 47 -0.51 5.43 -12.02
C LYS A 47 -1.59 6.02 -11.11
N ILE A 48 -1.43 5.85 -9.80
CA ILE A 48 -2.34 6.45 -8.82
C ILE A 48 -2.20 7.98 -8.93
N PRO A 49 -3.29 8.72 -9.15
CA PRO A 49 -3.25 10.18 -9.20
C PRO A 49 -2.78 10.74 -7.85
N ALA A 50 -2.13 11.90 -7.89
CA ALA A 50 -1.63 12.58 -6.69
C ALA A 50 -2.72 13.36 -5.93
N GLU A 51 -3.99 13.13 -6.23
CA GLU A 51 -5.11 13.84 -5.65
C GLU A 51 -5.63 13.13 -4.41
N LEU A 52 -6.19 13.89 -3.47
CA LEU A 52 -6.92 13.31 -2.34
C LEU A 52 -8.24 12.70 -2.85
N PRO A 53 -8.61 11.49 -2.38
CA PRO A 53 -9.93 10.94 -2.65
C PRO A 53 -11.03 11.90 -2.18
N ALA A 54 -12.17 11.88 -2.86
CA ALA A 54 -13.36 12.60 -2.43
C ALA A 54 -13.73 12.23 -0.99
N ASP A 55 -14.13 13.23 -0.18
CA ASP A 55 -14.57 12.98 1.20
C ASP A 55 -15.86 12.15 1.17
N ARG A 56 -15.83 10.97 1.80
CA ARG A 56 -16.96 10.04 1.91
C ARG A 56 -17.63 10.10 3.28
N GLY A 57 -17.28 11.06 4.13
CA GLY A 57 -17.79 11.19 5.49
C GLY A 57 -17.19 10.19 6.49
N VAL A 58 -16.32 9.29 6.04
CA VAL A 58 -15.61 8.33 6.89
C VAL A 58 -14.14 8.75 6.95
N ARG A 59 -13.67 9.06 8.16
CA ARG A 59 -12.28 9.45 8.42
C ARG A 59 -11.59 8.41 9.29
N HIS A 60 -10.29 8.27 9.09
CA HIS A 60 -9.47 7.45 9.97
C HIS A 60 -9.14 8.25 11.23
N GLU A 61 -9.62 7.78 12.37
CA GLU A 61 -9.30 8.31 13.69
C GLU A 61 -8.32 7.36 14.40
N ILE A 62 -7.40 7.95 15.15
CA ILE A 62 -6.38 7.22 15.92
C ILE A 62 -6.63 7.55 17.38
N ASP A 63 -7.38 6.68 18.05
CA ASP A 63 -7.66 6.82 19.48
C ASP A 63 -6.48 6.33 20.30
N LEU A 64 -5.99 7.16 21.22
CA LEU A 64 -4.94 6.78 22.16
C LEU A 64 -5.56 6.38 23.49
N ALA A 65 -4.92 5.45 24.20
CA ALA A 65 -5.35 5.06 25.54
C ALA A 65 -5.43 6.27 26.48
N PRO A 66 -6.48 6.40 27.32
CA PRO A 66 -6.61 7.51 28.26
C PRO A 66 -5.36 7.69 29.13
N GLY A 67 -4.86 8.92 29.21
CA GLY A 67 -3.64 9.23 29.97
C GLY A 67 -2.32 8.91 29.24
N SER A 68 -2.36 8.50 27.97
CA SER A 68 -1.14 8.31 27.18
C SER A 68 -0.36 9.61 27.06
N LYS A 69 0.95 9.55 27.34
CA LYS A 69 1.86 10.68 27.06
C LYS A 69 2.13 10.76 25.56
N TYR A 70 2.43 11.96 25.09
CA TYR A 70 2.92 12.16 23.72
C TYR A 70 4.23 11.39 23.48
N TYR A 71 4.36 10.79 22.29
CA TYR A 71 5.54 9.99 21.92
C TYR A 71 6.44 10.78 20.98
N VAL A 72 7.64 11.10 21.46
CA VAL A 72 8.70 11.69 20.63
C VAL A 72 9.83 10.68 20.52
N THR A 73 10.09 10.23 19.29
CA THR A 73 11.27 9.47 18.98
C THR A 73 12.11 10.25 17.98
N ARG A 74 13.36 10.53 18.36
CA ARG A 74 14.29 11.33 17.54
C ARG A 74 14.62 10.58 16.25
N GLN A 75 14.73 11.33 15.16
CA GLN A 75 15.28 10.84 13.89
C GLN A 75 16.71 10.32 14.09
N TRP A 76 16.96 9.07 13.69
CA TRP A 76 18.31 8.53 13.65
C TRP A 76 19.13 9.22 12.57
N PRO A 77 20.46 9.35 12.75
CA PRO A 77 21.34 9.81 11.69
C PRO A 77 21.19 8.91 10.46
N LEU A 78 20.95 9.53 9.29
CA LEU A 78 20.82 8.82 8.02
C LEU A 78 21.93 9.26 7.05
N PRO A 79 22.37 8.37 6.15
CA PRO A 79 23.24 8.74 5.03
C PRO A 79 22.60 9.81 4.14
N ARG A 80 23.42 10.67 3.52
CA ARG A 80 22.94 11.78 2.66
C ARG A 80 21.98 11.33 1.57
N ASP A 81 22.24 10.20 0.93
CA ASP A 81 21.38 9.65 -0.12
C ASP A 81 19.97 9.30 0.39
N GLN A 82 19.87 8.81 1.63
CA GLN A 82 18.58 8.49 2.24
C GLN A 82 17.83 9.75 2.63
N VAL A 83 18.53 10.74 3.19
CA VAL A 83 17.94 12.05 3.52
C VAL A 83 17.35 12.68 2.26
N LYS A 84 18.13 12.76 1.18
CA LYS A 84 17.64 13.30 -0.09
C LYS A 84 16.41 12.55 -0.61
N ALA A 85 16.41 11.22 -0.54
CA ALA A 85 15.26 10.42 -0.99
C ALA A 85 14.00 10.65 -0.14
N ILE A 86 14.16 10.91 1.15
CA ILE A 86 13.07 11.23 2.06
C ILE A 86 12.55 12.64 1.78
N ASP A 87 13.44 13.61 1.57
CA ASP A 87 13.07 15.00 1.27
C ASP A 87 12.32 15.08 -0.06
N ASP A 88 12.83 14.46 -1.13
CA ASP A 88 12.17 14.38 -2.43
C ASP A 88 10.78 13.73 -2.32
N PHE A 89 10.64 12.70 -1.47
CA PHE A 89 9.36 12.02 -1.23
C PHE A 89 8.35 12.94 -0.54
N PHE A 90 8.75 13.62 0.54
CA PHE A 90 7.85 14.51 1.27
C PHE A 90 7.47 15.73 0.46
N GLU A 91 8.38 16.29 -0.35
CA GLU A 91 8.07 17.41 -1.24
C GLU A 91 6.99 17.01 -2.26
N GLY A 92 7.12 15.84 -2.89
CA GLY A 92 6.07 15.32 -3.77
C GLY A 92 4.73 15.11 -3.07
N ARG A 93 4.75 14.61 -1.82
CA ARG A 93 3.52 14.41 -1.02
C ARG A 93 2.90 15.73 -0.53
N ARG A 94 3.71 16.76 -0.31
CA ARG A 94 3.28 18.11 0.06
C ARG A 94 2.60 18.80 -1.13
N GLN A 95 3.20 18.73 -2.31
CA GLN A 95 2.60 19.24 -3.56
C GLN A 95 1.26 18.54 -3.88
N ALA A 96 1.18 17.24 -3.60
CA ALA A 96 -0.05 16.43 -3.70
C ALA A 96 -1.11 16.72 -2.61
N GLY A 97 -0.80 17.55 -1.61
CA GLY A 97 -1.70 17.82 -0.48
C GLY A 97 -1.90 16.65 0.49
N HIS A 98 -1.11 15.57 0.38
CA HIS A 98 -1.19 14.41 1.27
C HIS A 98 -0.54 14.64 2.64
N VAL A 99 0.48 15.51 2.68
CA VAL A 99 1.22 15.84 3.90
C VAL A 99 1.32 17.36 4.01
N ARG A 100 1.33 17.85 5.25
CA ARG A 100 1.54 19.26 5.60
C ARG A 100 2.52 19.36 6.76
N GLU A 101 3.12 20.54 6.91
CA GLU A 101 3.88 20.85 8.12
C GLU A 101 2.95 20.80 9.36
N SER A 102 3.50 20.31 10.46
CA SER A 102 2.77 20.17 11.72
C SER A 102 3.68 20.48 12.90
N ILE A 103 3.09 21.07 13.93
CA ILE A 103 3.72 21.30 15.25
C ILE A 103 3.27 20.24 16.25
N SER A 104 3.11 19.00 15.78
CA SER A 104 2.61 17.90 16.60
C SER A 104 3.55 17.61 17.78
N PRO A 105 3.03 17.35 18.98
CA PRO A 105 3.84 16.85 20.08
C PRO A 105 4.30 15.40 19.85
N HIS A 106 3.75 14.70 18.87
CA HIS A 106 4.16 13.36 18.47
C HIS A 106 5.16 13.40 17.32
N SER A 107 6.20 12.57 17.41
CA SER A 107 7.19 12.40 16.34
C SER A 107 7.67 10.95 16.26
N SER A 108 7.73 10.41 15.04
CA SER A 108 8.19 9.06 14.74
C SER A 108 9.27 9.12 13.66
N PRO A 109 10.40 8.41 13.81
CA PRO A 109 11.46 8.51 12.84
C PRO A 109 11.10 7.78 11.55
N THR A 110 11.65 8.31 10.47
CA THR A 110 11.46 7.85 9.10
C THR A 110 12.80 7.39 8.55
N PHE A 111 12.79 6.31 7.77
CA PHE A 111 13.98 5.84 7.06
C PHE A 111 13.56 5.26 5.71
N CYS A 112 14.53 4.90 4.87
CA CYS A 112 14.21 4.32 3.58
C CYS A 112 15.03 3.07 3.28
N VAL A 113 14.40 2.14 2.55
CA VAL A 113 15.01 0.88 2.11
C VAL A 113 14.97 0.81 0.59
N LYS A 114 16.07 0.37 -0.05
CA LYS A 114 16.11 0.17 -1.50
C LYS A 114 15.18 -0.98 -1.89
N LYS A 115 14.29 -0.74 -2.85
CA LYS A 115 13.47 -1.82 -3.43
C LYS A 115 14.32 -2.64 -4.39
N ALA A 116 14.00 -3.93 -4.52
CA ALA A 116 14.60 -4.80 -5.51
C ALA A 116 14.40 -4.27 -6.94
N THR A 117 13.30 -3.58 -7.21
CA THR A 117 12.96 -2.93 -8.50
C THR A 117 13.71 -1.62 -8.76
N GLY A 118 14.60 -1.20 -7.86
CA GLY A 118 15.10 0.18 -7.86
C GLY A 118 14.14 1.15 -7.17
N GLY A 119 14.66 2.33 -6.83
CA GLY A 119 13.99 3.33 -6.03
C GLY A 119 13.98 3.03 -4.53
N TRP A 120 13.40 3.97 -3.77
CA TRP A 120 13.34 3.94 -2.32
C TRP A 120 11.92 3.62 -1.83
N ARG A 121 11.83 2.85 -0.75
CA ARG A 121 10.61 2.70 0.04
C ARG A 121 10.79 3.49 1.33
N ILE A 122 10.03 4.56 1.49
CA ILE A 122 9.99 5.34 2.73
C ILE A 122 9.18 4.55 3.77
N ILE A 123 9.70 4.46 4.99
CA ILE A 123 9.13 3.69 6.09
C ILE A 123 9.12 4.58 7.33
N HIS A 124 7.95 4.69 7.95
CA HIS A 124 7.76 5.37 9.23
C HIS A 124 7.70 4.34 10.34
N THR A 125 8.36 4.60 11.46
CA THR A 125 8.38 3.68 12.61
C THR A 125 7.35 4.08 13.65
N PHE A 126 6.10 3.70 13.43
CA PHE A 126 4.99 4.02 14.33
C PHE A 126 4.84 3.03 15.50
N ASN A 127 5.81 2.16 15.77
CA ASN A 127 5.69 1.10 16.79
C ASN A 127 5.22 1.64 18.15
N LYS A 128 5.89 2.68 18.68
CA LYS A 128 5.51 3.28 19.97
C LYS A 128 4.15 3.96 19.95
N LEU A 129 3.75 4.53 18.81
CA LEU A 129 2.44 5.12 18.66
C LEU A 129 1.38 4.01 18.67
N ASN A 130 1.60 2.97 17.87
CA ASN A 130 0.72 1.81 17.75
C ASN A 130 0.53 1.07 19.08
N ASP A 131 1.56 1.01 19.93
CA ASP A 131 1.47 0.39 21.26
C ASP A 131 0.51 1.14 22.20
N ALA A 132 0.32 2.43 21.97
CA ALA A 132 -0.58 3.30 22.74
C ALA A 132 -1.94 3.50 22.10
N THR A 133 -2.07 3.15 20.82
CA THR A 133 -3.32 3.24 20.07
C THR A 133 -4.27 2.14 20.52
N ILE A 134 -5.53 2.51 20.78
CA ILE A 134 -6.59 1.54 21.05
C ILE A 134 -6.85 0.77 19.75
N PRO A 135 -6.71 -0.57 19.74
CA PRO A 135 -6.89 -1.34 18.52
C PRO A 135 -8.36 -1.26 18.09
N ALA A 136 -8.58 -0.81 16.84
CA ALA A 136 -9.90 -0.85 16.22
C ALA A 136 -10.43 -2.28 16.22
N GLN A 137 -11.57 -2.50 16.87
CA GLN A 137 -12.23 -3.80 16.95
C GLN A 137 -13.00 -4.09 15.66
N THR A 138 -12.29 -4.20 14.54
CA THR A 138 -12.85 -4.67 13.27
C THR A 138 -12.27 -6.05 12.99
N PRO A 139 -12.93 -7.15 13.40
CA PRO A 139 -12.39 -8.48 13.21
C PRO A 139 -12.24 -8.72 11.71
N ILE A 140 -11.00 -8.95 11.25
CA ILE A 140 -10.76 -9.42 9.89
C ILE A 140 -10.98 -10.92 9.90
N PRO A 141 -12.02 -11.41 9.24
CA PRO A 141 -12.41 -12.79 9.36
C PRO A 141 -11.44 -13.68 8.52
N ALA A 142 -11.14 -14.90 8.97
CA ALA A 142 -10.14 -15.81 8.39
C ALA A 142 -10.33 -16.14 6.89
N ARG A 143 -9.31 -16.62 6.17
CA ARG A 143 -9.51 -16.95 4.73
C ARG A 143 -10.66 -17.94 4.47
N THR A 144 -10.84 -18.90 5.35
CA THR A 144 -11.80 -20.00 5.18
C THR A 144 -13.25 -19.56 5.20
N TRP A 145 -13.65 -18.62 6.07
CA TRP A 145 -15.08 -18.27 6.17
C TRP A 145 -15.61 -17.61 4.88
N TYR A 146 -14.80 -16.81 4.15
CA TYR A 146 -15.27 -16.21 2.89
C TYR A 146 -15.07 -17.10 1.68
N LEU A 147 -14.11 -18.04 1.70
CA LEU A 147 -13.90 -18.94 0.57
C LEU A 147 -14.85 -20.15 0.56
N THR A 148 -15.27 -20.65 1.73
CA THR A 148 -16.17 -21.82 1.81
C THR A 148 -17.51 -21.59 1.07
N PRO A 149 -18.20 -20.44 1.23
CA PRO A 149 -19.42 -20.14 0.48
C PRO A 149 -19.20 -20.07 -1.04
N CYS A 150 -18.10 -19.47 -1.50
CA CYS A 150 -17.78 -19.36 -2.92
C CYS A 150 -17.53 -20.72 -3.58
N ARG A 151 -16.92 -21.65 -2.85
CA ARG A 151 -16.61 -22.99 -3.37
C ARG A 151 -17.87 -23.82 -3.59
N ALA A 152 -18.86 -23.68 -2.71
CA ALA A 152 -20.17 -24.31 -2.86
C ALA A 152 -20.95 -23.76 -4.07
N ALA A 153 -20.85 -22.45 -4.35
CA ALA A 153 -21.48 -21.83 -5.52
C ALA A 153 -20.88 -22.32 -6.86
N SER A 154 -19.59 -22.64 -6.90
CA SER A 154 -18.95 -23.17 -8.12
C SER A 154 -19.30 -24.62 -8.46
N SER A 155 -19.85 -25.39 -7.52
CA SER A 155 -20.18 -26.82 -7.72
C SER A 155 -21.64 -27.07 -8.10
N THR A 156 -22.46 -26.03 -8.25
CA THR A 156 -23.91 -26.15 -8.57
C THR A 156 -24.27 -25.74 -9.99
N ALA A 157 -23.30 -25.58 -10.91
CA ALA A 157 -23.60 -25.36 -12.32
C ALA A 157 -24.05 -26.68 -12.98
N PRO A 158 -25.30 -26.82 -13.46
CA PRO A 158 -25.72 -27.99 -14.20
C PRO A 158 -25.00 -28.03 -15.55
N SER A 159 -24.34 -29.15 -15.85
CA SER A 159 -23.86 -29.47 -17.20
C SER A 159 -25.06 -29.53 -18.14
N THR A 160 -25.14 -28.60 -19.08
CA THR A 160 -26.02 -28.70 -20.25
C THR A 160 -25.24 -29.31 -21.40
#